data_AF-G0LY08-F1
#
_entry.id   AF-G0LY08-F1
#
_cell.length_a   1.000
_cell.length_b   1.000
_cell.length_c   1.000
_cell.angle_alpha   90.00
_cell.angle_beta   90.00
_cell.angle_gamma   90.00
#
_symmetry.space_group_name_H-M   'P 1'
#
loop_
_entity.id
_entity.type
_entity.pdbx_description
1 polymer ?
#
loop_
_entity_poly.entity_id
_entity_poly.type
_entity_poly.pdbx_seq_one_letter_code
_entity_poly.pdbx_strand_id
1 'polypeptide(L)'
;QEQKEDVHHNVISDLQNGNDQTRRRLAVYCLKDAYLPLRLLDKLMSVVNNVEMARVTGVPITYLLTRGQQVKVLSQLLRKAKENNFLLPTQKPGQSEEYVGATVIEPRRGFYNEPITTLDFSSLYPSIMMAHNLCYTTLLRPEDISNSGGINNLLAKYNLGPDDYIRTPSGSYFVKKHIRKGLLPMIFEKLLAARKKAKSELIMETDPFKRQVLDGRQLALKVSANSVYGFTGAQVGKLPCLEISGSVTGFGREMIEETKRLVEEKFTVANGYKNNAMVIYGDTDSIMCKFGVSTVEEGMQLGREGAEYISSKFLDPIRLEFEKVYFPYLLISKKRYAGLYFTKPDKYDK
;
A
#
# COMPACT_ATOMS: atom_id res chain seq x y z
N GLN A 1 19.82 20.28 -17.60
CA GLN A 1 20.72 20.24 -16.43
C GLN A 1 21.15 21.67 -16.14
N GLU A 2 20.93 22.16 -14.93
CA GLU A 2 21.38 23.49 -14.55
C GLU A 2 22.80 23.35 -13.96
N GLN A 3 23.82 23.84 -14.65
CA GLN A 3 25.19 23.85 -14.12
C GLN A 3 25.31 25.00 -13.11
N LYS A 4 25.56 24.65 -11.84
CA LYS A 4 25.92 25.61 -10.78
C LYS A 4 27.43 25.78 -10.82
N GLU A 5 27.90 27.02 -10.80
CA GLU A 5 29.30 27.31 -10.50
C GLU A 5 29.55 26.95 -9.04
N ASP A 6 30.37 25.93 -8.79
CA ASP A 6 30.69 25.47 -7.45
C ASP A 6 32.00 26.12 -7.00
N VAL A 7 31.94 26.91 -5.92
CA VAL A 7 33.11 27.58 -5.36
C VAL A 7 33.74 26.64 -4.34
N HIS A 8 34.95 26.18 -4.62
CA HIS A 8 35.67 25.27 -3.74
C HIS A 8 35.97 25.93 -2.38
N HIS A 9 35.73 25.21 -1.28
CA HIS A 9 35.83 25.75 0.09
C HIS A 9 37.18 26.42 0.39
N ASN A 10 38.29 25.86 -0.10
CA ASN A 10 39.64 26.41 0.07
C ASN A 10 39.82 27.82 -0.52
N VAL A 11 39.01 28.22 -1.50
CA VAL A 11 39.15 29.50 -2.22
C VAL A 11 38.24 30.58 -1.64
N ILE A 12 37.34 30.23 -0.71
CA ILE A 12 36.38 31.17 -0.11
C ILE A 12 37.11 32.26 0.68
N SER A 13 38.09 31.89 1.50
CA SER A 13 38.89 32.84 2.28
C SER A 13 39.65 33.82 1.39
N ASP A 14 40.23 33.34 0.29
CA ASP A 14 40.96 34.15 -0.68
C ASP A 14 40.02 35.12 -1.42
N LEU A 15 38.83 34.65 -1.82
CA LEU A 15 37.82 35.49 -2.47
C LEU A 15 37.28 36.57 -1.53
N GLN A 16 37.15 36.27 -0.23
CA GLN A 16 36.69 37.22 0.78
C GLN A 16 37.75 38.31 1.06
N ASN A 17 39.01 37.92 1.20
CA ASN A 17 40.15 38.81 1.48
C ASN A 17 40.67 39.57 0.24
N GLY A 18 40.14 39.26 -0.95
CA GLY A 18 40.43 39.99 -2.18
C GLY A 18 39.77 41.37 -2.24
N ASN A 19 39.14 41.67 -3.37
CA ASN A 19 38.53 42.97 -3.66
C ASN A 19 37.00 42.90 -3.71
N ASP A 20 36.35 44.02 -4.04
CA ASP A 20 34.89 44.08 -4.09
C ASP A 20 34.28 43.16 -5.16
N GLN A 21 35.00 42.89 -6.26
CA GLN A 21 34.54 41.99 -7.32
C GLN A 21 34.61 40.52 -6.90
N THR A 22 35.66 40.11 -6.18
CA THR A 22 35.76 38.74 -5.64
C THR A 22 34.69 38.49 -4.57
N ARG A 23 34.42 39.48 -3.71
CA ARG A 23 33.29 39.44 -2.77
C ARG A 23 31.94 39.43 -3.46
N ARG A 24 31.76 40.18 -4.56
CA ARG A 24 30.54 40.12 -5.38
C ARG A 24 30.30 38.74 -5.97
N ARG A 25 31.34 38.07 -6.48
CA ARG A 25 31.24 36.67 -6.96
C ARG A 25 30.80 35.72 -5.84
N LEU A 26 31.39 35.83 -4.66
CA LEU A 26 31.01 35.04 -3.48
C LEU A 26 29.56 35.31 -3.05
N ALA A 27 29.11 36.58 -3.11
CA ALA A 27 27.73 36.96 -2.82
C ALA A 27 26.73 36.35 -3.82
N VAL A 28 27.05 36.34 -5.12
CA VAL A 28 26.21 35.69 -6.15
C VAL A 28 26.13 34.18 -5.95
N TYR A 29 27.26 33.55 -5.63
CA TYR A 29 27.32 32.13 -5.28
C TYR A 29 26.42 31.82 -4.06
N CYS A 30 26.56 32.60 -2.98
CA CYS A 30 25.75 32.46 -1.77
C CYS A 30 24.25 32.71 -2.02
N LEU A 31 23.91 33.71 -2.83
CA LEU A 31 22.53 34.01 -3.21
C LEU A 31 21.91 32.84 -3.98
N LYS A 32 22.65 32.23 -4.93
CA LYS A 32 22.19 31.05 -5.64
C LYS A 32 21.96 29.88 -4.68
N ASP A 33 22.85 29.67 -3.71
CA ASP A 33 22.68 28.63 -2.68
C ASP A 33 21.53 28.87 -1.71
N ALA A 34 21.23 30.12 -1.36
CA ALA A 34 20.06 30.44 -0.56
C ALA A 34 18.75 30.27 -1.36
N TYR A 35 18.79 30.50 -2.68
CA TYR A 35 17.62 30.43 -3.55
C TYR A 35 17.26 29.01 -4.01
N LEU A 36 18.26 28.13 -4.18
CA LEU A 36 18.03 26.75 -4.62
C LEU A 36 17.11 25.94 -3.69
N PRO A 37 17.23 25.99 -2.35
CA PRO A 37 16.28 25.35 -1.44
C PRO A 37 14.85 25.85 -1.61
N LEU A 38 14.64 27.15 -1.86
CA LEU A 38 13.30 27.71 -2.13
C LEU A 38 12.71 27.12 -3.43
N ARG A 39 13.52 27.04 -4.50
CA ARG A 39 13.11 26.40 -5.75
C ARG A 39 12.82 24.92 -5.59
N LEU A 40 13.58 24.21 -4.76
CA LEU A 40 13.34 22.80 -4.46
C LEU A 40 12.05 22.62 -3.64
N LEU A 41 11.80 23.46 -2.64
CA LEU A 41 10.57 23.42 -1.84
C LEU A 41 9.33 23.60 -2.71
N ASP A 42 9.38 24.53 -3.66
CA ASP A 42 8.31 24.79 -4.62
C ASP A 42 8.17 23.64 -5.62
N LYS A 43 9.28 23.23 -6.27
CA LYS A 43 9.26 22.14 -7.26
C LYS A 43 8.80 20.79 -6.68
N LEU A 44 9.16 20.49 -5.44
CA LEU A 44 8.75 19.27 -4.73
C LEU A 44 7.40 19.42 -4.02
N MET A 45 6.82 20.62 -4.01
CA MET A 45 5.57 20.95 -3.32
C MET A 45 5.60 20.54 -1.84
N SER A 46 6.78 20.62 -1.21
CA SER A 46 7.03 20.04 0.12
C SER A 46 6.11 20.62 1.19
N VAL A 47 5.83 21.92 1.14
CA VAL A 47 4.95 22.60 2.10
C VAL A 47 3.50 22.12 1.93
N VAL A 48 3.00 22.10 0.69
CA VAL A 48 1.64 21.68 0.36
C VAL A 48 1.40 20.23 0.77
N ASN A 49 2.31 19.33 0.41
CA ASN A 49 2.23 17.90 0.74
C ASN A 49 2.21 17.67 2.26
N ASN A 50 3.02 18.42 3.02
CA ASN A 50 3.03 18.34 4.48
C ASN A 50 1.74 18.90 5.10
N VAL A 51 1.21 20.01 4.59
CA VAL A 51 -0.07 20.55 5.07
C VAL A 51 -1.21 19.54 4.85
N GLU A 52 -1.29 18.92 3.66
CA GLU A 52 -2.31 17.91 3.38
C GLU A 52 -2.14 16.65 4.25
N MET A 53 -0.91 16.18 4.45
CA MET A 53 -0.63 15.07 5.38
C MET A 53 -1.05 15.39 6.81
N ALA A 54 -0.77 16.61 7.30
CA ALA A 54 -1.18 17.06 8.63
C ALA A 54 -2.71 17.11 8.75
N ARG A 55 -3.42 17.61 7.73
CA ARG A 55 -4.89 17.64 7.67
C ARG A 55 -5.50 16.24 7.69
N VAL A 56 -4.95 15.31 6.91
CA VAL A 56 -5.42 13.92 6.81
C VAL A 56 -5.21 13.15 8.11
N THR A 57 -4.03 13.26 8.71
CA THR A 57 -3.64 12.46 9.88
C THR A 57 -3.92 13.15 11.22
N GLY A 58 -4.24 14.44 11.18
CA GLY A 58 -4.58 15.24 12.35
C GLY A 58 -3.43 15.44 13.33
N VAL A 59 -2.19 15.46 12.85
CA VAL A 59 -0.99 15.74 13.65
C VAL A 59 -0.45 17.14 13.36
N PRO A 60 0.28 17.78 14.30
CA PRO A 60 0.99 19.02 14.03
C PRO A 60 1.98 18.89 12.86
N ILE A 61 2.13 19.94 12.06
CA ILE A 61 3.02 19.91 10.88
C ILE A 61 4.49 19.59 11.26
N THR A 62 4.94 20.05 12.44
CA THR A 62 6.28 19.78 12.97
C THR A 62 6.53 18.30 13.24
N TYR A 63 5.48 17.51 13.52
CA TYR A 63 5.61 16.06 13.70
C TYR A 63 5.91 15.34 12.39
N LEU A 64 5.58 15.92 11.25
CA LEU A 64 5.89 15.30 9.95
C LEU A 64 7.39 15.29 9.65
N LEU A 65 8.15 16.20 10.27
CA LEU A 65 9.60 16.30 10.15
C LEU A 65 10.33 15.59 11.30
N THR A 66 9.76 15.62 12.50
CA THR A 66 10.44 15.15 13.73
C THR A 66 9.98 13.78 14.22
N ARG A 67 8.90 13.21 13.67
CA ARG A 67 8.30 11.95 14.13
C ARG A 67 8.00 11.02 12.96
N GLY A 68 7.92 9.72 13.26
CA GLY A 68 7.63 8.67 12.26
C GLY A 68 6.14 8.48 11.95
N GLN A 69 5.80 7.40 11.23
CA GLN A 69 4.41 7.11 10.83
C GLN A 69 3.50 6.72 12.00
N GLN A 70 4.04 6.14 13.08
CA GLN A 70 3.24 5.63 14.19
C GLN A 70 2.37 6.71 14.86
N VAL A 71 2.88 7.94 15.02
CA VAL A 71 2.11 9.03 15.66
C VAL A 71 0.89 9.44 14.82
N LYS A 72 0.97 9.28 13.49
CA LYS A 72 -0.11 9.59 12.56
C LYS A 72 -1.25 8.58 12.67
N VAL A 73 -0.89 7.29 12.75
CA VAL A 73 -1.88 6.22 12.95
C VAL A 73 -2.50 6.32 14.33
N LEU A 74 -1.68 6.55 15.37
CA LEU A 74 -2.17 6.71 16.74
C LEU A 74 -3.12 7.90 16.88
N SER A 75 -2.83 9.05 16.26
CA SER A 75 -3.73 10.21 16.22
C SER A 75 -5.10 9.85 15.63
N GLN A 76 -5.12 9.16 14.50
CA GLN A 76 -6.37 8.73 13.85
C GLN A 76 -7.13 7.71 14.70
N LEU A 77 -6.42 6.74 15.29
CA LEU A 77 -7.00 5.73 16.16
C LEU A 77 -7.61 6.35 17.42
N LEU A 78 -6.93 7.29 18.07
CA LEU A 78 -7.44 8.00 19.24
C LEU A 78 -8.70 8.82 18.92
N ARG A 79 -8.71 9.53 17.79
CA ARG A 79 -9.91 10.26 17.33
C ARG A 79 -11.08 9.31 17.11
N LYS A 80 -10.83 8.17 16.44
CA LYS A 80 -11.89 7.20 16.16
C LYS A 80 -12.36 6.43 17.40
N ALA A 81 -11.45 6.16 18.32
CA ALA A 81 -11.77 5.58 19.62
C ALA A 81 -12.66 6.51 20.45
N LYS A 82 -12.36 7.82 20.49
CA LYS A 82 -13.21 8.82 21.15
C LYS A 82 -14.62 8.86 20.58
N GLU A 83 -14.76 8.84 19.25
CA GLU A 83 -16.07 8.81 18.57
C GLU A 83 -16.91 7.57 18.92
N ASN A 84 -16.29 6.48 19.35
CA ASN A 84 -16.93 5.20 19.65
C ASN A 84 -16.82 4.81 21.14
N ASN A 85 -16.48 5.75 22.02
CA ASN A 85 -16.34 5.55 23.46
C ASN A 85 -15.37 4.43 23.88
N PHE A 86 -14.24 4.31 23.19
CA PHE A 86 -13.16 3.40 23.55
C PHE A 86 -11.99 4.12 24.25
N LEU A 87 -11.35 3.41 25.16
CA LEU A 87 -10.06 3.77 25.73
C LEU A 87 -8.96 2.89 25.13
N LEU A 88 -7.83 3.50 24.79
CA LEU A 88 -6.66 2.75 24.33
C LEU A 88 -5.84 2.29 25.54
N PRO A 89 -5.52 0.99 25.64
CA PRO A 89 -4.64 0.50 26.70
C PRO A 89 -3.21 0.98 26.47
N THR A 90 -2.46 1.15 27.55
CA THR A 90 -1.01 1.33 27.48
C THR A 90 -0.35 -0.04 27.59
N GLN A 91 0.26 -0.51 26.49
CA GLN A 91 1.01 -1.76 26.47
C GLN A 91 2.51 -1.46 26.60
N LYS A 92 3.22 -2.28 27.39
CA LYS A 92 4.69 -2.26 27.37
C LYS A 92 5.16 -2.92 26.08
N PRO A 93 6.18 -2.38 25.39
CA PRO A 93 6.77 -3.06 24.25
C PRO A 93 7.28 -4.43 24.70
N GLY A 94 6.71 -5.49 24.16
CA GLY A 94 7.19 -6.86 24.37
C GLY A 94 7.99 -7.31 23.16
N GLN A 95 9.03 -8.10 23.37
CA GLN A 95 9.55 -8.93 22.30
C GLN A 95 8.56 -10.06 22.07
N SER A 96 8.00 -10.10 20.87
CA SER A 96 7.17 -11.21 20.40
C SER A 96 7.91 -11.89 19.26
N GLU A 97 7.60 -13.15 18.99
CA GLU A 97 8.17 -13.86 17.85
C GLU A 97 7.78 -13.19 16.52
N GLU A 98 8.66 -13.29 15.53
CA GLU A 98 8.35 -12.82 14.17
C GLU A 98 7.19 -13.65 13.57
N TYR A 99 6.32 -12.99 12.80
CA TYR A 99 5.23 -13.66 12.10
C TYR A 99 5.57 -13.90 10.63
N VAL A 100 4.96 -14.92 10.03
CA VAL A 100 5.18 -15.26 8.61
C VAL A 100 4.65 -14.15 7.71
N GLY A 101 5.53 -13.59 6.88
CA GLY A 101 5.24 -12.52 5.94
C GLY A 101 4.49 -12.96 4.67
N ALA A 102 4.57 -12.15 3.62
CA ALA A 102 3.97 -12.43 2.31
C ALA A 102 4.67 -13.59 1.58
N THR A 103 3.95 -14.25 0.68
CA THR A 103 4.51 -15.26 -0.24
C THR A 103 4.93 -14.62 -1.56
N VAL A 104 6.02 -15.15 -2.12
CA VAL A 104 6.45 -14.87 -3.49
C VAL A 104 6.38 -16.18 -4.27
N ILE A 105 5.58 -16.22 -5.33
CA ILE A 105 5.45 -17.40 -6.20
C ILE A 105 6.80 -17.67 -6.86
N GLU A 106 7.18 -18.95 -6.99
CA GLU A 106 8.43 -19.31 -7.64
C GLU A 106 8.44 -18.86 -9.10
N PRO A 107 9.45 -18.08 -9.54
CA PRO A 107 9.50 -17.56 -10.89
C PRO A 107 9.84 -18.68 -11.87
N ARG A 108 9.03 -18.80 -12.94
CA ARG A 108 9.44 -19.52 -14.15
C ARG A 108 10.42 -18.63 -14.91
N ARG A 109 11.71 -18.78 -14.63
CA ARG A 109 12.76 -17.90 -15.17
C ARG A 109 12.85 -18.05 -16.68
N GLY A 110 13.14 -16.95 -17.37
CA GLY A 110 13.31 -16.98 -18.81
C GLY A 110 13.15 -15.61 -19.46
N PHE A 111 13.42 -15.59 -20.76
CA PHE A 111 13.09 -14.50 -21.65
C PHE A 111 11.79 -14.84 -22.37
N TYR A 112 10.79 -14.00 -22.19
CA TYR A 112 9.46 -14.11 -22.79
C TYR A 112 9.34 -13.07 -23.89
N ASN A 113 9.39 -13.53 -25.13
CA ASN A 113 9.11 -12.71 -26.32
C ASN A 113 7.61 -12.73 -26.67
N GLU A 114 6.78 -12.63 -25.65
CA GLU A 114 5.32 -12.60 -25.75
C GLU A 114 4.76 -11.69 -24.64
N PRO A 115 3.56 -11.11 -24.83
CA PRO A 115 2.87 -10.31 -23.82
C PRO A 115 2.66 -11.04 -22.49
N ILE A 116 3.18 -10.47 -21.41
CA ILE A 116 2.96 -10.92 -20.03
C ILE A 116 2.07 -9.90 -19.31
N THR A 117 0.87 -10.34 -18.93
CA THR A 117 -0.14 -9.48 -18.31
C THR A 117 0.00 -9.47 -16.79
N THR A 118 0.06 -8.30 -16.19
CA THR A 118 0.14 -8.13 -14.73
C THR A 118 -1.22 -7.75 -14.16
N LEU A 119 -1.68 -8.53 -13.19
CA LEU A 119 -2.88 -8.25 -12.40
C LEU A 119 -2.46 -7.99 -10.94
N ASP A 120 -2.99 -6.95 -10.31
CA ASP A 120 -2.59 -6.50 -8.98
C ASP A 120 -3.80 -6.19 -8.08
N PHE A 121 -3.71 -6.52 -6.79
CA PHE A 121 -4.79 -6.25 -5.83
C PHE A 121 -4.75 -4.79 -5.38
N SER A 122 -5.86 -4.08 -5.62
CA SER A 122 -6.00 -2.68 -5.22
C SER A 122 -6.03 -2.54 -3.69
N SER A 123 -4.92 -2.04 -3.13
CA SER A 123 -4.76 -1.84 -1.67
C SER A 123 -5.00 -3.14 -0.86
N LEU A 124 -4.31 -4.23 -1.23
CA LEU A 124 -4.50 -5.58 -0.68
C LEU A 124 -4.76 -5.62 0.83
N TYR A 125 -3.79 -5.15 1.65
CA TYR A 125 -3.89 -5.28 3.11
C TYR A 125 -5.06 -4.48 3.72
N PRO A 126 -5.27 -3.19 3.41
CA PRO A 126 -6.50 -2.49 3.80
C PRO A 126 -7.78 -3.24 3.40
N SER A 127 -7.83 -3.79 2.18
CA SER A 127 -9.00 -4.50 1.66
C SER A 127 -9.28 -5.79 2.44
N ILE A 128 -8.25 -6.58 2.77
CA ILE A 128 -8.36 -7.76 3.64
C ILE A 128 -8.91 -7.39 5.02
N MET A 129 -8.31 -6.35 5.66
CA MET A 129 -8.73 -5.92 6.99
C MET A 129 -10.18 -5.46 7.02
N MET A 130 -10.64 -4.76 5.98
CA MET A 130 -12.03 -4.35 5.85
C MET A 130 -12.97 -5.51 5.54
N ALA A 131 -12.63 -6.40 4.60
CA ALA A 131 -13.46 -7.53 4.19
C ALA A 131 -13.75 -8.46 5.39
N HIS A 132 -12.70 -8.82 6.12
CA HIS A 132 -12.74 -9.76 7.24
C HIS A 132 -12.91 -9.10 8.62
N ASN A 133 -13.16 -7.79 8.69
CA ASN A 133 -13.40 -7.03 9.93
C ASN A 133 -12.26 -7.16 10.96
N LEU A 134 -11.00 -7.14 10.51
CA LEU A 134 -9.84 -7.32 11.36
C LEU A 134 -9.51 -6.03 12.12
N CYS A 135 -9.61 -6.07 13.45
CA CYS A 135 -9.37 -4.91 14.32
C CYS A 135 -9.04 -5.33 15.75
N TYR A 136 -8.35 -4.46 16.49
CA TYR A 136 -8.14 -4.61 17.94
C TYR A 136 -9.44 -4.87 18.72
N THR A 137 -10.55 -4.24 18.30
CA THR A 137 -11.84 -4.30 18.98
C THR A 137 -12.70 -5.50 18.57
N THR A 138 -12.26 -6.28 17.58
CA THR A 138 -12.99 -7.45 17.06
C THR A 138 -12.21 -8.75 17.26
N LEU A 139 -10.96 -8.68 17.72
CA LEU A 139 -10.13 -9.81 18.07
C LEU A 139 -10.65 -10.52 19.33
N LEU A 140 -10.82 -11.83 19.25
CA LEU A 140 -11.00 -12.71 20.41
C LEU A 140 -9.61 -13.20 20.83
N ARG A 141 -9.11 -12.68 21.95
CA ARG A 141 -7.70 -12.84 22.30
C ARG A 141 -7.33 -14.25 22.77
N PRO A 142 -6.12 -14.74 22.46
CA PRO A 142 -5.65 -16.03 22.98
C PRO A 142 -5.70 -16.12 24.51
N GLU A 143 -5.39 -15.05 25.23
CA GLU A 143 -5.42 -15.06 26.70
C GLU A 143 -6.86 -15.19 27.23
N ASP A 144 -7.81 -14.54 26.57
CA ASP A 144 -9.24 -14.67 26.92
C ASP A 144 -9.73 -16.09 26.63
N ILE A 145 -9.24 -16.71 25.55
CA ILE A 145 -9.54 -18.09 25.17
C ILE A 145 -8.95 -19.07 26.20
N SER A 146 -7.66 -18.91 26.57
CA SER A 146 -6.99 -19.80 27.52
C SER A 146 -7.61 -19.69 28.91
N ASN A 147 -7.87 -18.47 29.39
CA ASN A 147 -8.45 -18.22 30.70
C ASN A 147 -9.90 -18.71 30.81
N SER A 148 -10.62 -18.76 29.68
CA SER A 148 -11.99 -19.28 29.65
C SER A 148 -12.04 -20.80 29.53
N GLY A 149 -10.91 -21.51 29.40
CA GLY A 149 -10.89 -22.97 29.19
C GLY A 149 -11.17 -23.39 27.74
N GLY A 150 -10.90 -22.52 26.77
CA GLY A 150 -11.06 -22.76 25.34
C GLY A 150 -12.05 -21.83 24.66
N ILE A 151 -12.09 -21.91 23.33
CA ILE A 151 -12.89 -20.99 22.49
C ILE A 151 -14.39 -21.15 22.79
N ASN A 152 -14.88 -22.38 23.01
CA ASN A 152 -16.31 -22.66 23.24
C ASN A 152 -16.86 -21.91 24.47
N ASN A 153 -16.08 -21.84 25.55
CA ASN A 153 -16.49 -21.12 26.76
C ASN A 153 -16.47 -19.61 26.56
N LEU A 154 -15.51 -19.09 25.78
CA LEU A 154 -15.49 -17.67 25.41
C LEU A 154 -16.69 -17.30 24.53
N LEU A 155 -17.05 -18.17 23.58
CA LEU A 155 -18.24 -18.01 22.75
C LEU A 155 -19.51 -18.03 23.58
N ALA A 156 -19.63 -18.96 24.53
CA ALA A 156 -20.76 -19.01 25.47
C ALA A 156 -20.84 -17.74 26.34
N LYS A 157 -19.70 -17.24 26.84
CA LYS A 157 -19.62 -16.01 27.64
C LYS A 157 -20.15 -14.78 26.90
N TYR A 158 -19.88 -14.69 25.60
CA TYR A 158 -20.35 -13.59 24.75
C TYR A 158 -21.63 -13.90 23.98
N ASN A 159 -22.25 -15.07 24.21
CA ASN A 159 -23.43 -15.54 23.49
C ASN A 159 -23.26 -15.50 21.96
N LEU A 160 -22.11 -15.96 21.47
CA LEU A 160 -21.75 -15.98 20.05
C LEU A 160 -22.03 -17.36 19.44
N GLY A 161 -22.77 -17.38 18.33
CA GLY A 161 -22.99 -18.56 17.51
C GLY A 161 -21.84 -18.86 16.53
N PRO A 162 -21.86 -20.02 15.85
CA PRO A 162 -20.85 -20.40 14.86
C PRO A 162 -20.70 -19.40 13.71
N ASP A 163 -21.78 -18.69 13.36
CA ASP A 163 -21.80 -17.68 12.29
C ASP A 163 -21.36 -16.29 12.73
N ASP A 164 -21.06 -16.07 14.02
CA ASP A 164 -20.76 -14.75 14.56
C ASP A 164 -19.28 -14.38 14.51
N TYR A 165 -18.41 -15.34 14.17
CA TYR A 165 -16.97 -15.15 14.11
C TYR A 165 -16.36 -15.83 12.88
N ILE A 166 -15.08 -15.52 12.64
CA ILE A 166 -14.25 -16.20 11.65
C ILE A 166 -12.98 -16.71 12.33
N ARG A 167 -12.44 -17.81 11.81
CA ARG A 167 -11.09 -18.26 12.09
C ARG A 167 -10.21 -17.90 10.90
N THR A 168 -9.10 -17.23 11.17
CA THR A 168 -8.15 -16.78 10.15
C THR A 168 -7.16 -17.90 9.79
N PRO A 169 -6.42 -17.78 8.67
CA PRO A 169 -5.40 -18.76 8.30
C PRO A 169 -4.26 -18.87 9.32
N SER A 170 -4.01 -17.81 10.10
CA SER A 170 -3.05 -17.82 11.21
C SER A 170 -3.61 -18.45 12.50
N GLY A 171 -4.87 -18.90 12.50
CA GLY A 171 -5.53 -19.51 13.65
C GLY A 171 -6.17 -18.53 14.64
N SER A 172 -6.08 -17.22 14.40
CA SER A 172 -6.71 -16.19 15.24
C SER A 172 -8.21 -16.06 14.96
N TYR A 173 -8.98 -15.62 15.95
CA TYR A 173 -10.45 -15.51 15.87
C TYR A 173 -10.90 -14.04 15.91
N PHE A 174 -11.82 -13.66 15.01
CA PHE A 174 -12.39 -12.31 14.95
C PHE A 174 -13.91 -12.37 14.82
N VAL A 175 -14.62 -11.47 15.51
CA VAL A 175 -16.08 -11.35 15.36
C VAL A 175 -16.46 -10.66 14.04
N LYS A 176 -17.57 -11.09 13.44
CA LYS A 176 -18.09 -10.52 12.20
C LYS A 176 -18.72 -9.14 12.42
N LYS A 177 -18.92 -8.43 11.31
CA LYS A 177 -19.36 -7.01 11.28
C LYS A 177 -20.72 -6.77 11.94
N HIS A 178 -21.64 -7.74 11.88
CA HIS A 178 -22.98 -7.62 12.45
C HIS A 178 -22.97 -7.61 13.99
N ILE A 179 -21.99 -8.24 14.62
CA ILE A 179 -21.77 -8.16 16.07
C ILE A 179 -21.10 -6.84 16.43
N ARG A 180 -20.00 -6.51 15.76
CA ARG A 180 -19.26 -5.27 15.98
C ARG A 180 -18.45 -4.88 14.76
N LYS A 181 -18.64 -3.65 14.28
CA LYS A 181 -17.76 -3.06 13.27
C LYS A 181 -16.45 -2.59 13.92
N GLY A 182 -15.31 -3.04 13.39
CA GLY A 182 -14.00 -2.67 13.92
C GLY A 182 -13.62 -1.21 13.65
N LEU A 183 -12.83 -0.61 14.55
CA LEU A 183 -12.29 0.76 14.39
C LEU A 183 -11.36 0.89 13.17
N LEU A 184 -10.47 -0.09 12.94
CA LEU A 184 -9.55 -0.07 11.80
C LEU A 184 -10.29 -0.09 10.45
N PRO A 185 -11.27 -0.99 10.21
CA PRO A 185 -12.16 -0.91 9.05
C PRO A 185 -12.80 0.48 8.84
N MET A 186 -13.32 1.11 9.90
CA MET A 186 -13.90 2.45 9.78
C MET A 186 -12.87 3.53 9.39
N ILE A 187 -11.63 3.40 9.85
CA ILE A 187 -10.53 4.30 9.46
C ILE A 187 -10.21 4.10 7.97
N PHE A 188 -10.09 2.85 7.52
CA PHE A 188 -9.82 2.54 6.11
C PHE A 188 -10.92 3.05 5.18
N GLU A 189 -12.19 2.83 5.51
CA GLU A 189 -13.33 3.33 4.72
C GLU A 189 -13.23 4.85 4.52
N LYS A 190 -12.93 5.60 5.59
CA LYS A 190 -12.77 7.06 5.52
C LYS A 190 -11.57 7.48 4.66
N LEU A 191 -10.42 6.83 4.84
CA LEU A 191 -9.20 7.14 4.10
C LEU A 191 -9.34 6.82 2.62
N LEU A 192 -9.89 5.65 2.27
CA LEU A 192 -10.06 5.20 0.90
C LEU A 192 -11.15 5.99 0.17
N ALA A 193 -12.27 6.30 0.83
CA ALA A 193 -13.31 7.16 0.26
C ALA A 193 -12.77 8.57 -0.02
N ALA A 194 -12.03 9.15 0.92
CA ALA A 194 -11.37 10.44 0.73
C ALA A 194 -10.35 10.40 -0.41
N ARG A 195 -9.60 9.29 -0.55
CA ARG A 195 -8.61 9.12 -1.62
C ARG A 195 -9.28 9.02 -2.98
N LYS A 196 -10.37 8.24 -3.09
CA LYS A 196 -11.17 8.12 -4.31
C LYS A 196 -11.72 9.47 -4.74
N LYS A 197 -12.24 10.26 -3.79
CA LYS A 197 -12.70 11.63 -4.04
C LYS A 197 -11.57 12.52 -4.55
N ALA A 198 -10.43 12.55 -3.88
CA ALA A 198 -9.27 13.35 -4.29
C ALA A 198 -8.75 12.98 -5.69
N LYS A 199 -8.71 11.67 -6.04
CA LYS A 199 -8.35 11.23 -7.40
C LYS A 199 -9.38 11.68 -8.45
N SER A 200 -10.67 11.65 -8.11
CA SER A 200 -11.73 12.06 -9.04
C SER A 200 -11.67 13.57 -9.30
N GLU A 201 -11.51 14.36 -8.25
CA GLU A 201 -11.29 15.82 -8.34
C GLU A 201 -10.03 16.14 -9.16
N LEU A 202 -8.93 15.39 -8.95
CA LEU A 202 -7.68 15.57 -9.69
C LEU A 202 -7.82 15.35 -11.20
N ILE A 203 -8.72 14.45 -11.63
CA ILE A 203 -8.96 14.20 -13.07
C ILE A 203 -9.69 15.39 -13.70
N MET A 204 -10.64 15.99 -12.99
CA MET A 204 -11.48 17.09 -13.49
C MET A 204 -10.79 18.46 -13.37
N GLU A 205 -9.85 18.62 -12.45
CA GLU A 205 -9.19 19.90 -12.19
C GLU A 205 -8.21 20.27 -13.31
N THR A 206 -8.25 21.53 -13.73
CA THR A 206 -7.40 22.07 -14.82
C THR A 206 -6.31 22.99 -14.29
N ASP A 207 -6.54 23.64 -13.15
CA ASP A 207 -5.57 24.54 -12.55
C ASP A 207 -4.32 23.77 -12.07
N PRO A 208 -3.12 24.09 -12.58
CA PRO A 208 -1.90 23.33 -12.27
C PRO A 208 -1.60 23.26 -10.77
N PHE A 209 -1.83 24.35 -10.03
CA PHE A 209 -1.55 24.40 -8.60
C PHE A 209 -2.54 23.54 -7.80
N LYS A 210 -3.84 23.65 -8.07
CA LYS A 210 -4.86 22.81 -7.42
C LYS A 210 -4.68 21.33 -7.74
N ARG A 211 -4.29 20.98 -8.98
CA ARG A 211 -3.94 19.60 -9.34
C ARG A 211 -2.82 19.08 -8.44
N GLN A 212 -1.78 19.87 -8.19
CA GLN A 212 -0.68 19.46 -7.30
C GLN A 212 -1.16 19.28 -5.85
N VAL A 213 -2.01 20.17 -5.34
CA VAL A 213 -2.60 20.02 -3.99
C VAL A 213 -3.40 18.71 -3.89
N LEU A 214 -4.22 18.41 -4.89
CA LEU A 214 -5.02 17.18 -4.95
C LEU A 214 -4.16 15.92 -5.07
N ASP A 215 -3.06 15.99 -5.82
CA ASP A 215 -2.10 14.88 -5.89
C ASP A 215 -1.38 14.66 -4.56
N GLY A 216 -0.91 15.73 -3.91
CA GLY A 216 -0.34 15.68 -2.56
C GLY A 216 -1.31 15.04 -1.56
N ARG A 217 -2.59 15.41 -1.64
CA ARG A 217 -3.66 14.85 -0.80
C ARG A 217 -3.88 13.36 -1.05
N GLN A 218 -3.98 12.91 -2.31
CA GLN A 218 -4.20 11.47 -2.59
C GLN A 218 -2.99 10.61 -2.18
N LEU A 219 -1.77 11.13 -2.34
CA LEU A 219 -0.55 10.47 -1.86
C LEU A 219 -0.53 10.37 -0.34
N ALA A 220 -0.89 11.44 0.37
CA ALA A 220 -0.96 11.43 1.83
C ALA A 220 -1.96 10.40 2.37
N LEU A 221 -3.12 10.30 1.72
CA LEU A 221 -4.14 9.30 2.03
C LEU A 221 -3.65 7.87 1.77
N LYS A 222 -2.95 7.64 0.65
CA LYS A 222 -2.33 6.33 0.32
C LYS A 222 -1.32 5.90 1.39
N VAL A 223 -0.38 6.79 1.72
CA VAL A 223 0.67 6.51 2.72
C VAL A 223 0.04 6.25 4.09
N SER A 224 -0.98 7.03 4.46
CA SER A 224 -1.68 6.85 5.73
C SER A 224 -2.35 5.48 5.81
N ALA A 225 -3.07 5.05 4.76
CA ALA A 225 -3.72 3.74 4.73
C ALA A 225 -2.70 2.59 4.85
N ASN A 226 -1.61 2.61 4.07
CA ASN A 226 -0.57 1.58 4.13
C ASN A 226 0.12 1.52 5.50
N SER A 227 0.22 2.66 6.19
CA SER A 227 0.85 2.73 7.51
C SER A 227 0.00 2.10 8.63
N VAL A 228 -1.32 2.00 8.47
CA VAL A 228 -2.21 1.42 9.51
C VAL A 228 -1.91 -0.06 9.72
N TYR A 229 -1.72 -0.83 8.65
CA TYR A 229 -1.28 -2.23 8.75
C TYR A 229 0.11 -2.34 9.40
N GLY A 230 1.07 -1.53 8.94
CA GLY A 230 2.42 -1.54 9.51
C GLY A 230 2.44 -1.20 11.01
N PHE A 231 1.47 -0.39 11.48
CA PHE A 231 1.31 -0.08 12.90
C PHE A 231 0.90 -1.28 13.74
N THR A 232 0.04 -2.18 13.23
CA THR A 232 -0.35 -3.39 13.97
C THR A 232 0.81 -4.38 14.08
N GLY A 233 1.69 -4.43 13.09
CA GLY A 233 2.83 -5.34 13.06
C GLY A 233 4.11 -4.83 13.74
N ALA A 234 4.13 -3.56 14.15
CA ALA A 234 5.31 -2.93 14.74
C ALA A 234 5.52 -3.36 16.20
N GLN A 235 6.33 -4.40 16.42
CA GLN A 235 6.70 -4.90 17.75
C GLN A 235 7.30 -3.80 18.64
N VAL A 236 8.20 -2.99 18.07
CA VAL A 236 8.68 -1.74 18.70
C VAL A 236 7.67 -0.63 18.42
N GLY A 237 6.54 -0.68 19.12
CA GLY A 237 5.40 0.20 18.90
C GLY A 237 4.58 0.46 20.16
N LYS A 238 3.54 1.30 20.02
CA LYS A 238 2.64 1.66 21.11
C LYS A 238 1.49 0.67 21.33
N LEU A 239 1.13 -0.09 20.29
CA LEU A 239 0.00 -1.02 20.32
C LEU A 239 0.21 -2.18 19.32
N PRO A 240 1.26 -3.00 19.48
CA PRO A 240 1.47 -4.16 18.61
C PRO A 240 0.32 -5.17 18.74
N CYS A 241 -0.06 -5.79 17.62
CA CYS A 241 -0.99 -6.91 17.56
C CYS A 241 -0.64 -7.78 16.35
N LEU A 242 0.15 -8.82 16.62
CA LEU A 242 0.66 -9.72 15.59
C LEU A 242 -0.41 -10.67 15.07
N GLU A 243 -1.47 -10.90 15.84
CA GLU A 243 -2.64 -11.67 15.41
C GLU A 243 -3.26 -11.01 14.18
N ILE A 244 -3.47 -9.69 14.21
CA ILE A 244 -3.99 -8.96 13.05
C ILE A 244 -3.01 -9.06 11.88
N SER A 245 -1.72 -8.80 12.13
CA SER A 245 -0.73 -8.71 11.06
C SER A 245 -0.47 -10.06 10.39
N GLY A 246 -0.41 -11.13 11.18
CA GLY A 246 -0.28 -12.51 10.73
C GLY A 246 -1.54 -13.04 10.05
N SER A 247 -2.74 -12.63 10.49
CA SER A 247 -3.99 -12.94 9.79
C SER A 247 -4.04 -12.26 8.42
N VAL A 248 -3.62 -11.00 8.31
CA VAL A 248 -3.58 -10.27 7.04
C VAL A 248 -2.62 -10.94 6.06
N THR A 249 -1.40 -11.30 6.48
CA THR A 249 -0.47 -12.01 5.60
C THR A 249 -0.96 -13.42 5.28
N GLY A 250 -1.60 -14.11 6.24
CA GLY A 250 -2.25 -15.39 6.01
C GLY A 250 -3.27 -15.35 4.88
N PHE A 251 -4.24 -14.43 4.95
CA PHE A 251 -5.20 -14.23 3.87
C PHE A 251 -4.53 -13.83 2.56
N GLY A 252 -3.52 -12.95 2.59
CA GLY A 252 -2.77 -12.57 1.38
C GLY A 252 -2.16 -13.78 0.66
N ARG A 253 -1.61 -14.75 1.41
CA ARG A 253 -1.05 -16.00 0.84
C ARG A 253 -2.11 -16.91 0.24
N GLU A 254 -3.26 -17.07 0.90
CA GLU A 254 -4.35 -17.87 0.34
C GLU A 254 -4.93 -17.22 -0.92
N MET A 255 -5.11 -15.90 -0.89
CA MET A 255 -5.66 -15.14 -2.01
C MET A 255 -4.78 -15.22 -3.26
N ILE A 256 -3.46 -15.13 -3.14
CA ILE A 256 -2.58 -15.18 -4.31
C ILE A 256 -2.55 -16.57 -4.95
N GLU A 257 -2.58 -17.64 -4.14
CA GLU A 257 -2.64 -19.01 -4.67
C GLU A 257 -4.01 -19.29 -5.30
N GLU A 258 -5.10 -18.84 -4.68
CA GLU A 258 -6.45 -18.95 -5.26
C GLU A 258 -6.57 -18.15 -6.56
N THR A 259 -6.01 -16.95 -6.61
CA THR A 259 -5.97 -16.12 -7.84
C THR A 259 -5.24 -16.85 -8.96
N LYS A 260 -4.09 -17.45 -8.66
CA LYS A 260 -3.33 -18.27 -9.61
C LYS A 260 -4.17 -19.44 -10.12
N ARG A 261 -4.80 -20.20 -9.21
CA ARG A 261 -5.67 -21.32 -9.56
C ARG A 261 -6.81 -20.90 -10.48
N LEU A 262 -7.51 -19.81 -10.14
CA LEU A 262 -8.62 -19.28 -10.93
C LEU A 262 -8.20 -18.82 -12.33
N VAL A 263 -7.02 -18.22 -12.48
CA VAL A 263 -6.48 -17.86 -13.80
C VAL A 263 -6.24 -19.12 -14.64
N GLU A 264 -5.51 -20.09 -14.08
CA GLU A 264 -5.09 -21.30 -14.80
C GLU A 264 -6.28 -22.23 -15.11
N GLU A 265 -7.36 -22.20 -14.32
CA GLU A 265 -8.59 -22.95 -14.59
C GLU A 265 -9.51 -22.27 -15.60
N LYS A 266 -9.69 -20.94 -15.50
CA LYS A 266 -10.62 -20.21 -16.37
C LYS A 266 -10.09 -20.11 -17.79
N PHE A 267 -8.85 -19.64 -17.97
CA PHE A 267 -8.32 -19.27 -19.28
C PHE A 267 -7.64 -20.47 -19.95
N THR A 268 -8.44 -21.42 -20.40
CA THR A 268 -7.97 -22.67 -21.02
C THR A 268 -8.60 -22.91 -22.39
N VAL A 269 -7.96 -23.75 -23.21
CA VAL A 269 -8.50 -24.18 -24.51
C VAL A 269 -9.82 -24.92 -24.33
N ALA A 270 -9.98 -25.69 -23.24
CA ALA A 270 -11.23 -26.37 -22.91
C ALA A 270 -12.39 -25.40 -22.68
N ASN A 271 -12.11 -24.19 -22.18
CA ASN A 271 -13.09 -23.13 -21.96
C ASN A 271 -13.22 -22.17 -23.16
N GLY A 272 -12.67 -22.52 -24.32
CA GLY A 272 -12.81 -21.74 -25.56
C GLY A 272 -11.77 -20.64 -25.77
N TYR A 273 -10.71 -20.56 -24.97
CA TYR A 273 -9.61 -19.62 -25.18
C TYR A 273 -8.56 -20.17 -26.17
N LYS A 274 -7.77 -19.28 -26.80
CA LYS A 274 -6.76 -19.68 -27.80
C LYS A 274 -5.65 -20.56 -27.22
N ASN A 275 -5.28 -20.34 -25.95
CA ASN A 275 -4.20 -21.04 -25.26
C ASN A 275 -4.57 -21.27 -23.79
N ASN A 276 -3.82 -22.15 -23.12
CA ASN A 276 -3.86 -22.30 -21.67
C ASN A 276 -3.01 -21.20 -21.02
N ALA A 277 -3.64 -20.39 -20.18
CA ALA A 277 -2.95 -19.40 -19.39
C ALA A 277 -2.10 -20.04 -18.30
N MET A 278 -1.03 -19.35 -17.92
CA MET A 278 -0.09 -19.82 -16.90
C MET A 278 0.42 -18.65 -16.09
N VAL A 279 0.41 -18.78 -14.76
CA VAL A 279 1.05 -17.80 -13.90
C VAL A 279 2.55 -18.11 -13.83
N ILE A 280 3.35 -17.18 -14.36
CA ILE A 280 4.81 -17.35 -14.45
C ILE A 280 5.55 -16.75 -13.24
N TYR A 281 4.91 -15.80 -12.55
CA TYR A 281 5.45 -15.16 -11.35
C TYR A 281 4.34 -14.48 -10.56
N GLY A 282 4.60 -14.19 -9.28
CA GLY A 282 3.76 -13.35 -8.44
C GLY A 282 4.51 -12.87 -7.21
N ASP A 283 4.24 -11.65 -6.80
CA ASP A 283 4.87 -11.01 -5.64
C ASP A 283 3.80 -10.33 -4.80
N THR A 284 3.50 -10.91 -3.64
CA THR A 284 2.62 -10.38 -2.58
C THR A 284 1.18 -10.10 -3.02
N ASP A 285 0.95 -9.07 -3.82
CA ASP A 285 -0.34 -8.54 -4.28
C ASP A 285 -0.54 -8.66 -5.79
N SER A 286 0.51 -9.02 -6.54
CA SER A 286 0.46 -9.10 -8.01
C SER A 286 0.77 -10.49 -8.55
N ILE A 287 0.14 -10.85 -9.67
CA ILE A 287 0.43 -12.03 -10.47
C ILE A 287 0.73 -11.66 -11.92
N MET A 288 1.66 -12.39 -12.53
CA MET A 288 2.07 -12.23 -13.92
C MET A 288 1.63 -13.44 -14.74
N CYS A 289 0.69 -13.19 -15.63
CA CYS A 289 -0.01 -14.20 -16.40
C CYS A 289 0.51 -14.20 -17.83
N LYS A 290 0.96 -15.38 -18.28
CA LYS A 290 1.19 -15.68 -19.68
C LYS A 290 -0.11 -16.23 -20.27
N PHE A 291 -0.78 -15.45 -21.11
CA PHE A 291 -2.00 -15.89 -21.82
C PHE A 291 -1.72 -16.56 -23.18
N GLY A 292 -0.47 -16.54 -23.66
CA GLY A 292 -0.09 -17.13 -24.96
C GLY A 292 -0.57 -16.35 -26.18
N VAL A 293 -0.99 -15.10 -26.01
CA VAL A 293 -1.39 -14.20 -27.11
C VAL A 293 -0.17 -13.57 -27.77
N SER A 294 -0.33 -13.04 -28.99
CA SER A 294 0.78 -12.43 -29.74
C SER A 294 0.81 -10.90 -29.66
N THR A 295 -0.28 -10.28 -29.24
CA THR A 295 -0.43 -8.82 -29.24
C THR A 295 -0.63 -8.27 -27.82
N VAL A 296 -0.10 -7.07 -27.58
CA VAL A 296 -0.28 -6.36 -26.30
C VAL A 296 -1.77 -6.10 -26.05
N GLU A 297 -2.52 -5.70 -27.08
CA GLU A 297 -3.95 -5.40 -26.99
C GLU A 297 -4.78 -6.60 -26.50
N GLU A 298 -4.59 -7.79 -27.10
CA GLU A 298 -5.26 -9.01 -26.63
C GLU A 298 -4.87 -9.35 -25.18
N GLY A 299 -3.59 -9.15 -24.81
CA GLY A 299 -3.11 -9.33 -23.44
C GLY A 299 -3.78 -8.40 -22.44
N MET A 300 -4.04 -7.14 -22.84
CA MET A 300 -4.79 -6.17 -22.04
C MET A 300 -6.26 -6.56 -21.91
N GLN A 301 -6.89 -7.04 -22.99
CA GLN A 301 -8.29 -7.45 -22.98
C GLN A 301 -8.52 -8.64 -22.03
N LEU A 302 -7.71 -9.69 -22.15
CA LEU A 302 -7.76 -10.86 -21.25
C LEU A 302 -7.41 -10.47 -19.81
N GLY A 303 -6.49 -9.53 -19.64
CA GLY A 303 -6.17 -8.98 -18.31
C GLY A 303 -7.36 -8.32 -17.63
N ARG A 304 -8.11 -7.48 -18.35
CA ARG A 304 -9.31 -6.83 -17.83
C ARG A 304 -10.41 -7.84 -17.51
N GLU A 305 -10.64 -8.80 -18.41
CA GLU A 305 -11.61 -9.87 -18.19
C GLU A 305 -11.24 -10.73 -16.96
N GLY A 306 -9.96 -11.08 -16.81
CA GLY A 306 -9.44 -11.83 -15.68
C GLY A 306 -9.60 -11.06 -14.37
N ALA A 307 -9.23 -9.79 -14.36
CA ALA A 307 -9.38 -8.91 -13.20
C ALA A 307 -10.84 -8.84 -12.71
N GLU A 308 -11.80 -8.67 -13.62
CA GLU A 308 -13.23 -8.61 -13.29
C GLU A 308 -13.76 -9.95 -12.76
N TYR A 309 -13.47 -11.05 -13.46
CA TYR A 309 -13.91 -12.38 -13.04
C TYR A 309 -13.35 -12.79 -11.68
N ILE A 310 -12.05 -12.59 -11.46
CA ILE A 310 -11.40 -13.00 -10.21
C ILE A 310 -11.86 -12.12 -9.06
N SER A 311 -12.03 -10.82 -9.29
CA SER A 311 -12.62 -9.91 -8.30
C SER A 311 -13.99 -10.39 -7.83
N SER A 312 -14.80 -10.99 -8.70
CA SER A 312 -16.13 -11.50 -8.35
C SER A 312 -16.09 -12.74 -7.45
N LYS A 313 -14.91 -13.34 -7.20
CA LYS A 313 -14.75 -14.52 -6.33
C LYS A 313 -14.32 -14.15 -4.91
N PHE A 314 -13.91 -12.91 -4.68
CA PHE A 314 -13.49 -12.41 -3.37
C PHE A 314 -14.57 -11.55 -2.71
N LEU A 315 -14.48 -11.41 -1.38
CA LEU A 315 -15.38 -10.57 -0.60
C LEU A 315 -15.12 -9.08 -0.89
N ASP A 316 -16.18 -8.27 -1.02
CA ASP A 316 -16.03 -6.83 -1.09
C ASP A 316 -15.33 -6.28 0.19
N PRO A 317 -14.35 -5.37 0.07
CA PRO A 317 -13.95 -4.58 -1.11
C PRO A 317 -12.69 -5.09 -1.84
N ILE A 318 -12.35 -6.38 -1.74
CA ILE A 318 -11.17 -6.94 -2.40
C ILE A 318 -11.39 -6.94 -3.91
N ARG A 319 -10.50 -6.28 -4.66
CA ARG A 319 -10.56 -6.19 -6.11
C ARG A 319 -9.17 -6.32 -6.73
N LEU A 320 -9.10 -7.17 -7.73
CA LEU A 320 -7.97 -7.32 -8.63
C LEU A 320 -8.15 -6.34 -9.80
N GLU A 321 -7.09 -5.65 -10.19
CA GLU A 321 -7.09 -4.71 -11.30
C GLU A 321 -6.03 -5.11 -12.33
N PHE A 322 -6.34 -4.90 -13.60
CA PHE A 322 -5.33 -4.95 -14.64
C PHE A 322 -4.39 -3.74 -14.47
N GLU A 323 -3.09 -3.98 -14.33
CA GLU A 323 -2.11 -2.92 -14.17
C GLU A 323 -1.44 -2.56 -15.49
N LYS A 324 -0.84 -3.55 -16.16
CA LYS A 324 0.02 -3.37 -17.34
C LYS A 324 0.30 -4.69 -18.05
N VAL A 325 0.86 -4.59 -19.25
CA VAL A 325 1.46 -5.70 -20.01
C VAL A 325 2.95 -5.44 -20.20
N TYR A 326 3.79 -6.47 -20.01
CA TYR A 326 5.20 -6.43 -20.41
C TYR A 326 5.39 -7.11 -21.77
N PHE A 327 6.12 -6.45 -22.69
CA PHE A 327 6.51 -7.05 -23.98
C PHE A 327 7.74 -6.38 -24.63
N PRO A 328 8.90 -7.03 -24.72
CA PRO A 328 9.24 -8.34 -24.16
C PRO A 328 9.45 -8.29 -22.64
N TYR A 329 9.55 -9.47 -22.00
CA TYR A 329 9.72 -9.62 -20.56
C TYR A 329 10.88 -10.57 -20.21
N LEU A 330 11.76 -10.16 -19.30
CA LEU A 330 12.91 -10.91 -18.81
C LEU A 330 12.76 -11.16 -17.30
N LEU A 331 12.58 -12.42 -16.90
CA LEU A 331 12.46 -12.82 -15.51
C LEU A 331 13.70 -13.60 -15.05
N ILE A 332 14.50 -12.98 -14.19
CA ILE A 332 15.80 -13.52 -13.75
C ILE A 332 15.65 -14.30 -12.44
N SER A 333 15.04 -13.69 -11.42
CA SER A 333 14.81 -14.32 -10.11
C SER A 333 13.73 -13.57 -9.33
N LYS A 334 13.44 -14.02 -8.10
CA LYS A 334 12.50 -13.32 -7.21
C LYS A 334 12.92 -11.86 -7.05
N LYS A 335 11.96 -10.95 -7.28
CA LYS A 335 12.15 -9.49 -7.22
C LYS A 335 13.21 -8.95 -8.20
N ARG A 336 13.58 -9.72 -9.25
CA ARG A 336 14.55 -9.31 -10.28
C ARG A 336 14.03 -9.68 -11.67
N TYR A 337 13.45 -8.69 -12.33
CA TYR A 337 12.93 -8.79 -13.69
C TYR A 337 13.00 -7.44 -14.40
N ALA A 338 12.91 -7.46 -15.73
CA ALA A 338 12.88 -6.27 -16.56
C ALA A 338 11.95 -6.51 -17.76
N GLY A 339 11.37 -5.46 -18.30
CA GLY A 339 10.56 -5.54 -19.51
C GLY A 339 10.06 -4.17 -19.91
N LEU A 340 9.75 -4.00 -21.19
CA LEU A 340 9.05 -2.80 -21.66
C LEU A 340 7.60 -2.91 -21.21
N TYR A 341 7.10 -1.92 -20.46
CA TYR A 341 5.72 -1.98 -19.95
C TYR A 341 4.78 -1.08 -20.73
N PHE A 342 3.55 -1.56 -20.89
CA PHE A 342 2.49 -0.94 -21.67
C PHE A 342 1.26 -0.77 -20.80
N THR A 343 0.78 0.46 -20.68
CA THR A 343 -0.55 0.81 -20.14
C THR A 343 -1.55 1.13 -21.26
N LYS A 344 -1.05 1.35 -22.48
CA LYS A 344 -1.80 1.44 -23.74
C LYS A 344 -1.17 0.54 -24.81
N PRO A 345 -1.95 0.03 -25.78
CA PRO A 345 -1.44 -0.95 -26.74
C PRO A 345 -0.39 -0.39 -27.71
N ASP A 346 -0.47 0.90 -28.07
CA ASP A 346 0.28 1.45 -29.20
C ASP A 346 1.75 1.76 -28.89
N LYS A 347 2.06 2.11 -27.64
CA LYS A 347 3.40 2.60 -27.26
C LYS A 347 3.71 2.22 -25.82
N TYR A 348 4.92 1.68 -25.62
CA TYR A 348 5.46 1.43 -24.29
C TYR A 348 5.70 2.74 -23.54
N ASP A 349 5.45 2.71 -22.23
CA ASP A 349 5.53 3.89 -21.39
C ASP A 349 6.99 4.22 -21.01
N LYS A 350 7.78 3.22 -20.59
CA LYS A 350 9.24 3.29 -20.34
C LYS A 350 9.93 1.96 -20.51
#